data_AF-W7BZ97-F1
#
_entry.id   AF-W7BZ97-F1
#
_cell.length_a   1.000
_cell.length_b   1.000
_cell.length_c   1.000
_cell.angle_alpha   90.00
_cell.angle_beta   90.00
_cell.angle_gamma   90.00
#
_symmetry.space_group_name_H-M   'P 1'
#
loop_
_entity.id
_entity.type
_entity.pdbx_description
1 polymer ?
#
loop_
_entity_poly.entity_id
_entity_poly.type
_entity_poly.pdbx_seq_one_letter_code
_entity_poly.pdbx_strand_id
1 'polypeptide(L)'
;MDVCLELFPRLQEVFPDVEMVCLYGDSTDVYNGERFVVATTHQLVRFYEAFDVIFIDEVDAFPYAKDPFLEYAVQKAQLRTGCSIFITATPDRKWQKECNSGKRHFVKIPARYHRKSLPVPRKVWIGDWKKRLQKQKNS
;
A
#
# COMPACT_ATOMS: atom_id res chain seq x y z
N MET A 1 8.19 -5.51 -0.31
CA MET A 1 7.94 -6.60 -1.28
C MET A 1 6.88 -7.56 -0.75
N ASP A 2 6.84 -7.76 0.56
CA ASP A 2 5.94 -8.71 1.24
C ASP A 2 4.44 -8.41 1.13
N VAL A 3 4.03 -7.15 0.96
CA VAL A 3 2.60 -6.77 1.00
C VAL A 3 1.78 -7.35 -0.15
N CYS A 4 2.29 -7.31 -1.40
CA CYS A 4 1.57 -7.89 -2.54
C CYS A 4 1.39 -9.41 -2.39
N LEU A 5 2.43 -10.10 -1.91
CA LEU A 5 2.42 -11.54 -1.67
C LEU A 5 1.50 -11.95 -0.51
N GLU A 6 1.36 -11.11 0.51
CA GLU A 6 0.40 -11.32 1.60
C GLU A 6 -1.04 -11.06 1.15
N LEU A 7 -1.26 -10.00 0.36
CA LEU A 7 -2.60 -9.56 -0.04
C LEU A 7 -3.21 -10.45 -1.12
N PHE A 8 -2.40 -10.92 -2.06
CA PHE A 8 -2.86 -11.72 -3.20
C PHE A 8 -3.71 -12.95 -2.81
N PRO A 9 -3.26 -13.87 -1.93
CA PRO A 9 -4.07 -15.03 -1.55
C PRO A 9 -5.36 -14.63 -0.83
N ARG A 10 -5.34 -13.56 -0.04
CA ARG A 10 -6.53 -13.04 0.65
C ARG A 10 -7.57 -12.51 -0.34
N LEU A 11 -7.13 -11.89 -1.42
CA LEU A 11 -8.02 -11.43 -2.49
C LEU A 11 -8.55 -12.60 -3.33
N GLN A 12 -7.73 -13.62 -3.57
CA GLN A 12 -8.19 -14.87 -4.21
C GLN A 12 -9.28 -15.57 -3.41
N GLU A 13 -9.17 -15.62 -2.08
CA GLU A 13 -10.21 -16.19 -1.22
C GLU A 13 -11.54 -15.42 -1.31
N VAL A 14 -11.49 -14.09 -1.47
CA VAL A 14 -12.67 -13.22 -1.56
C VAL A 14 -13.28 -13.23 -2.96
N PHE A 15 -12.46 -13.38 -4.00
CA PHE A 15 -12.87 -13.35 -5.41
C PHE A 15 -12.41 -14.62 -6.14
N PRO A 16 -12.93 -15.80 -5.79
CA PRO A 16 -12.42 -17.08 -6.30
C PRO A 16 -12.58 -17.25 -7.82
N ASP A 17 -13.58 -16.60 -8.41
CA ASP A 17 -13.90 -16.71 -9.85
C ASP A 17 -13.26 -15.60 -10.71
N VAL A 18 -12.46 -14.71 -10.11
CA VAL A 18 -11.83 -13.60 -10.82
C VAL A 18 -10.39 -13.94 -11.18
N GLU A 19 -10.08 -13.91 -12.47
CA GLU A 19 -8.71 -14.05 -12.96
C GLU A 19 -7.84 -12.92 -12.41
N MET A 20 -6.77 -13.31 -11.71
CA MET A 20 -5.92 -12.45 -10.92
C MET A 20 -4.44 -12.73 -11.17
N VAL A 21 -3.62 -11.68 -11.19
CA VAL A 21 -2.16 -11.80 -11.30
C VAL A 21 -1.44 -10.92 -10.28
N CYS A 22 -0.31 -11.41 -9.75
CA CYS A 22 0.54 -10.69 -8.80
C CYS A 22 1.84 -10.26 -9.47
N LEU A 23 2.06 -8.96 -9.66
CA LEU A 23 3.25 -8.43 -10.33
C LEU A 23 4.15 -7.68 -9.35
N TYR A 24 5.40 -8.10 -9.21
CA TYR A 24 6.41 -7.44 -8.39
C TYR A 24 7.81 -7.67 -8.97
N GLY A 25 8.85 -7.06 -8.38
CA GLY A 25 10.20 -7.02 -8.97
C GLY A 25 10.76 -8.39 -9.41
N ASP A 26 10.52 -9.42 -8.60
CA ASP A 26 10.99 -10.79 -8.82
C ASP A 26 9.86 -11.76 -9.21
N SER A 27 8.67 -11.27 -9.60
CA SER A 27 7.58 -12.16 -10.00
C SER A 27 7.87 -12.80 -11.35
N THR A 28 7.73 -14.13 -11.44
CA THR A 28 7.73 -14.85 -12.72
C THR A 28 6.40 -14.76 -13.46
N ASP A 29 5.38 -14.22 -12.80
CA ASP A 29 4.04 -14.06 -13.36
C ASP A 29 4.02 -13.05 -14.51
N VAL A 30 3.26 -13.39 -15.54
CA VAL A 30 3.08 -12.59 -16.76
C VAL A 30 1.61 -12.18 -16.82
N TYR A 31 1.37 -10.89 -17.09
CA TYR A 31 0.03 -10.39 -17.35
C TYR A 31 -0.46 -10.88 -18.72
N ASN A 32 -1.56 -11.64 -18.74
CA ASN A 32 -2.20 -12.19 -19.93
C ASN A 32 -3.62 -11.62 -20.17
N GLY A 33 -3.98 -10.52 -19.49
CA GLY A 33 -5.30 -9.91 -19.59
C GLY A 33 -6.20 -10.16 -18.38
N GLU A 34 -5.62 -10.56 -17.24
CA GLU A 34 -6.33 -10.78 -16.00
C GLU A 34 -7.05 -9.50 -15.56
N ARG A 35 -8.29 -9.63 -15.09
CA ARG A 35 -9.14 -8.48 -14.76
C ARG A 35 -8.71 -7.78 -13.48
N PHE A 36 -7.95 -8.47 -12.63
CA PHE A 36 -7.55 -7.97 -11.33
C PHE A 36 -6.04 -8.14 -11.16
N VAL A 37 -5.33 -7.03 -11.06
CA VAL A 37 -3.88 -7.00 -10.95
C VAL A 37 -3.50 -6.49 -9.56
N VAL A 38 -2.76 -7.30 -8.80
CA VAL A 38 -2.11 -6.88 -7.55
C VAL A 38 -0.66 -6.61 -7.86
N ALA A 39 -0.19 -5.37 -7.71
CA ALA A 39 1.16 -5.05 -8.11
C ALA A 39 1.83 -3.99 -7.23
N THR A 40 3.17 -3.99 -7.23
CA THR A 40 3.91 -2.82 -6.74
C THR A 40 3.77 -1.67 -7.72
N THR A 41 3.78 -0.43 -7.23
CA THR A 41 3.59 0.78 -8.06
C THR A 41 4.51 0.84 -9.27
N HIS A 42 5.75 0.35 -9.13
CA HIS A 42 6.75 0.32 -10.21
C HIS A 42 6.32 -0.54 -11.42
N GLN A 43 5.48 -1.55 -11.20
CA GLN A 43 5.01 -2.42 -12.29
C GLN A 43 4.00 -1.72 -13.21
N LEU A 44 3.36 -0.64 -12.75
CA LEU A 44 2.37 0.09 -13.55
C LEU A 44 2.96 0.74 -14.80
N VAL A 45 4.29 0.93 -14.84
CA VAL A 45 5.03 1.47 -16.00
C VAL A 45 4.75 0.68 -17.29
N ARG A 46 4.44 -0.62 -17.16
CA ARG A 46 4.15 -1.55 -18.26
C ARG A 46 2.78 -1.33 -18.91
N PHE A 47 1.88 -0.62 -18.24
CA PHE A 47 0.50 -0.45 -18.67
C PHE A 47 0.26 0.92 -19.31
N TYR A 48 -0.75 0.98 -20.18
CA TYR A 48 -1.23 2.20 -20.83
C TYR A 48 -2.73 2.10 -20.99
N GLU A 49 -3.48 3.02 -20.39
CA GLU A 49 -4.95 3.09 -20.48
C GLU A 49 -5.61 1.71 -20.30
N ALA A 50 -5.21 0.98 -19.25
CA ALA A 50 -5.56 -0.43 -19.04
C ALA A 50 -6.60 -0.66 -17.93
N PHE A 51 -6.71 0.26 -16.97
CA PHE A 51 -7.52 0.05 -15.77
C PHE A 51 -8.60 1.12 -15.59
N ASP A 52 -9.83 0.69 -15.35
CA ASP A 52 -10.95 1.57 -14.97
C ASP A 52 -10.77 2.13 -13.56
N VAL A 53 -10.25 1.31 -12.64
CA VAL A 53 -10.06 1.68 -11.24
C VAL A 53 -8.69 1.21 -10.77
N ILE A 54 -7.92 2.13 -10.17
CA ILE A 54 -6.64 1.81 -9.55
C ILE A 54 -6.73 2.14 -8.06
N PHE A 55 -6.46 1.16 -7.21
CA PHE A 55 -6.29 1.37 -5.77
C PHE A 55 -4.81 1.54 -5.45
N ILE A 56 -4.47 2.63 -4.76
CA ILE A 56 -3.10 2.91 -4.31
C ILE A 56 -3.11 2.90 -2.79
N ASP A 57 -2.48 1.89 -2.20
CA ASP A 57 -2.37 1.72 -0.76
C ASP A 57 -1.08 2.35 -0.21
N GLU A 58 -1.11 2.73 1.08
CA GLU A 58 0.04 3.26 1.82
C GLU A 58 0.77 4.41 1.11
N VAL A 59 0.00 5.35 0.54
CA VAL A 59 0.53 6.51 -0.22
C VAL A 59 1.39 7.46 0.63
N ASP A 60 1.33 7.30 1.95
CA ASP A 60 2.11 8.01 2.97
C ASP A 60 3.39 7.28 3.39
N ALA A 61 3.48 5.96 3.24
CA ALA A 61 4.62 5.15 3.71
C ALA A 61 5.86 5.24 2.79
N PHE A 62 5.66 5.56 1.53
CA PHE A 62 6.68 6.04 0.60
C PHE A 62 6.27 7.44 0.17
N PRO A 63 7.19 8.38 -0.09
CA PRO A 63 6.78 9.64 -0.64
C PRO A 63 6.38 9.43 -2.11
N TYR A 64 5.22 8.82 -2.33
CA TYR A 64 4.49 8.82 -3.59
C TYR A 64 4.34 10.28 -4.08
N ALA A 65 4.20 11.22 -3.13
CA ALA A 65 4.23 12.66 -3.36
C ALA A 65 5.58 13.25 -3.82
N LYS A 66 6.69 12.48 -3.88
CA LYS A 66 8.01 12.96 -4.30
C LYS A 66 8.59 12.20 -5.50
N ASP A 67 7.88 11.23 -6.05
CA ASP A 67 8.31 10.55 -7.26
C ASP A 67 7.33 10.81 -8.42
N PRO A 68 7.60 11.87 -9.23
CA PRO A 68 6.79 12.18 -10.41
C PRO A 68 6.67 11.02 -11.39
N PHE A 69 7.63 10.09 -11.39
CA PHE A 69 7.59 8.92 -12.27
C PHE A 69 6.50 7.93 -11.85
N LEU A 70 6.30 7.70 -10.55
CA LEU A 70 5.26 6.80 -10.06
C LEU A 70 3.86 7.41 -10.24
N GLU A 71 3.72 8.72 -10.01
CA GLU A 71 2.48 9.43 -10.31
C GLU A 71 2.15 9.33 -11.81
N TYR A 72 3.14 9.55 -12.67
CA TYR A 72 3.00 9.36 -14.11
C TYR A 72 2.63 7.92 -14.48
N ALA A 73 3.24 6.90 -13.86
CA ALA A 73 2.93 5.50 -14.14
C ALA A 73 1.48 5.16 -13.81
N VAL A 74 0.93 5.67 -12.70
CA VAL A 74 -0.49 5.50 -12.37
C VAL A 74 -1.38 6.20 -13.38
N GLN A 75 -1.12 7.48 -13.68
CA GLN A 75 -1.93 8.23 -14.66
C GLN A 75 -1.89 7.58 -16.05
N LYS A 76 -0.72 7.07 -16.46
CA LYS A 76 -0.53 6.37 -17.73
C LYS A 76 -1.30 5.06 -17.78
N ALA A 77 -1.26 4.26 -16.71
CA ALA A 77 -1.93 2.96 -16.63
C ALA A 77 -3.45 3.09 -16.54
N GLN A 78 -3.95 4.22 -16.06
CA GLN A 78 -5.36 4.52 -15.90
C GLN A 78 -6.04 4.84 -17.23
N LEU A 79 -7.26 4.33 -17.43
CA LEU A 79 -8.13 4.78 -18.52
C LEU A 79 -8.49 6.26 -18.36
N ARG A 80 -8.72 6.97 -19.47
CA ARG A 80 -9.14 8.38 -19.44
C ARG A 80 -10.46 8.61 -18.68
N THR A 81 -11.33 7.61 -18.67
CA THR A 81 -12.61 7.59 -17.96
C THR A 81 -12.51 6.96 -16.58
N GLY A 82 -11.33 6.46 -16.19
CA GLY A 82 -11.11 5.74 -14.95
C GLY A 82 -10.93 6.66 -13.73
N CYS A 83 -10.81 6.04 -12.55
CA CYS A 83 -10.56 6.75 -11.30
C CYS A 83 -9.48 6.08 -10.43
N SER A 84 -8.78 6.89 -9.64
CA SER A 84 -7.72 6.44 -8.74
C SER A 84 -8.17 6.65 -7.31
N ILE A 85 -8.15 5.59 -6.52
CA ILE A 85 -8.58 5.59 -5.13
C ILE A 85 -7.33 5.45 -4.26
N PHE A 86 -7.04 6.51 -3.51
CA PHE A 86 -5.89 6.56 -2.62
C PHE A 86 -6.29 6.17 -1.19
N ILE A 87 -5.58 5.21 -0.61
CA ILE A 87 -5.81 4.67 0.73
C ILE A 87 -4.61 5.07 1.60
N THR A 88 -4.88 5.69 2.75
CA THR A 88 -3.84 6.13 3.68
C THR A 88 -4.36 6.26 5.10
N ALA A 89 -3.55 5.85 6.08
CA ALA A 89 -3.83 6.07 7.49
C ALA A 89 -3.38 7.47 7.96
N THR A 90 -2.35 8.05 7.32
CA THR A 90 -1.79 9.35 7.71
C THR A 90 -1.71 10.31 6.52
N PRO A 91 -2.87 10.80 6.01
CA PRO A 91 -2.87 11.75 4.89
C PRO A 91 -2.09 13.01 5.24
N ASP A 92 -1.38 13.59 4.27
CA ASP A 92 -0.60 14.80 4.51
C ASP A 92 -1.47 16.02 4.87
N ARG A 93 -0.85 17.10 5.37
CA ARG A 93 -1.58 18.30 5.78
C ARG A 93 -2.34 18.98 4.62
N LYS A 94 -1.87 18.82 3.38
CA LYS A 94 -2.51 19.42 2.21
C LYS A 94 -3.82 18.67 1.90
N TRP A 95 -3.77 17.34 1.85
CA TRP A 95 -4.93 16.47 1.67
C TRP A 95 -5.94 16.67 2.79
N GLN A 96 -5.49 16.74 4.05
CA GLN A 96 -6.38 17.05 5.17
C GLN A 96 -7.14 18.37 4.97
N LYS A 97 -6.44 19.43 4.53
CA LYS A 97 -7.08 20.73 4.23
C LYS A 97 -8.03 20.65 3.05
N GLU A 98 -7.66 19.95 1.99
CA GLU A 98 -8.51 19.74 0.81
C GLU A 98 -9.78 18.96 1.16
N CYS A 99 -9.67 17.90 1.96
CA CYS A 99 -10.80 17.15 2.47
C CYS A 99 -11.70 18.02 3.37
N ASN A 100 -11.13 18.76 4.32
CA ASN A 100 -11.89 19.63 5.22
C ASN A 100 -12.59 20.79 4.51
N SER A 101 -12.04 21.25 3.39
CA SER A 101 -12.64 22.31 2.56
C SER A 101 -13.56 21.79 1.46
N GLY A 102 -13.77 20.47 1.37
CA GLY A 102 -14.61 19.84 0.35
C GLY A 102 -14.01 19.83 -1.06
N LYS A 103 -12.73 20.22 -1.22
CA LYS A 103 -12.03 20.21 -2.51
C LYS A 103 -11.67 18.82 -2.99
N ARG A 104 -11.51 17.87 -2.07
CA ARG A 104 -11.18 16.47 -2.36
C ARG A 104 -12.26 15.58 -1.79
N HIS A 105 -12.84 14.73 -2.64
CA HIS A 105 -13.74 13.67 -2.19
C HIS A 105 -12.98 12.65 -1.35
N PHE A 106 -13.54 12.29 -0.21
CA PHE A 106 -12.95 11.29 0.68
C PHE A 106 -14.03 10.52 1.40
N VAL A 107 -13.72 9.28 1.75
CA VAL A 107 -14.49 8.48 2.70
C VAL A 107 -13.61 8.26 3.91
N LYS A 108 -14.07 8.71 5.07
CA LYS A 108 -13.36 8.44 6.33
C LYS A 108 -13.85 7.10 6.87
N ILE A 109 -12.96 6.12 6.91
CA ILE A 109 -13.22 4.86 7.60
C ILE A 109 -12.88 5.10 9.08
N PRO A 110 -13.86 5.12 10.00
CA PRO A 110 -13.56 5.26 11.42
C PRO A 110 -12.73 4.05 11.87
N ALA A 111 -11.73 4.29 12.72
CA ALA A 111 -10.92 3.22 13.29
C ALA A 111 -11.83 2.13 13.89
N ARG A 112 -11.49 0.87 13.66
CA ARG A 112 -12.25 -0.28 14.20
C ARG A 112 -12.44 -0.09 15.71
N TYR A 113 -13.66 -0.37 16.18
CA TYR A 113 -13.99 -0.42 17.60
C TYR A 113 -13.39 -1.68 18.25
N HIS A 114 -12.07 -1.83 18.23
CA HIS A 114 -11.44 -2.70 19.22
C HIS A 114 -11.61 -1.97 20.56
N ARG A 115 -12.38 -2.56 21.50
CA ARG A 115 -12.62 -2.02 22.85
C ARG A 115 -11.35 -1.89 23.72
N LYS A 116 -10.16 -1.94 23.11
CA LYS A 116 -8.85 -1.81 23.74
C LYS A 116 -8.03 -0.87 22.89
N SER A 117 -7.42 0.13 23.53
CA SER A 117 -6.49 1.06 22.89
C SER A 117 -5.38 0.29 22.19
N LEU A 118 -4.96 0.77 21.01
CA LEU A 118 -3.71 0.36 20.39
C LEU A 118 -2.58 0.46 21.43
N PRO A 119 -1.72 -0.56 21.56
CA PRO A 119 -0.63 -0.51 22.53
C PRO A 119 0.28 0.67 22.20
N VAL A 120 0.33 1.66 23.11
CA VAL A 120 1.24 2.78 22.97
C VAL A 120 2.66 2.27 23.21
N PRO A 121 3.59 2.42 22.26
CA PRO A 121 4.97 1.96 22.44
C PRO A 121 5.58 2.69 23.64
N ARG A 122 6.07 1.92 24.61
CA ARG A 122 6.77 2.45 25.79
C ARG A 122 8.27 2.40 25.53
N LYS A 123 8.96 3.53 25.73
CA LYS A 123 10.42 3.55 25.79
C LYS A 123 10.83 2.88 27.10
N VAL A 124 11.33 1.65 27.03
CA VAL A 124 11.86 0.93 28.18
C VAL A 124 13.38 0.91 28.07
N TRP A 125 14.07 1.36 29.12
CA TRP A 125 15.52 1.19 29.20
C TRP A 125 15.83 -0.27 29.47
N ILE A 126 16.39 -0.97 28.48
CA ILE A 126 16.73 -2.40 28.55
C ILE A 126 18.09 -2.68 29.23
N GLY A 127 18.66 -1.69 29.91
CA GLY A 127 19.99 -1.79 30.49
C GLY A 127 21.11 -1.79 29.45
N ASP A 128 22.31 -2.16 29.90
CA ASP A 128 23.50 -2.34 29.07
C ASP A 128 23.41 -3.69 28.33
N TRP A 129 22.37 -3.85 27.50
CA TRP A 129 22.00 -5.08 26.79
C TRP A 129 23.17 -5.66 25.99
N LYS A 130 24.07 -4.79 25.51
CA LYS A 130 25.29 -5.13 24.78
C LYS A 130 26.26 -5.98 25.62
N LYS A 131 26.39 -5.70 26.92
CA LYS A 131 27.19 -6.51 27.86
C LYS A 131 26.52 -7.86 28.18
N ARG A 132 25.18 -7.91 28.23
CA ARG A 132 24.45 -9.15 28.47
C ARG A 132 24.53 -10.12 27.29
N LEU A 133 24.51 -9.61 26.06
CA LEU A 133 24.69 -10.40 24.83
C LEU A 133 26.12 -10.94 24.67
N GLN A 134 27.15 -10.20 25.11
CA GLN A 134 28.53 -10.69 25.12
C GLN A 134 28.77 -11.81 26.15
N LYS A 135 28.05 -11.79 27.29
CA LYS A 135 28.15 -12.85 28.30
C LYS A 135 27.57 -14.20 27.87
N GLN A 136 26.57 -14.21 26.97
CA GLN A 136 25.97 -15.45 26.44
C GLN A 136 26.76 -16.08 25.29
N LYS A 137 27.71 -15.37 24.67
CA LYS A 137 28.59 -15.93 23.63
C LYS A 137 29.80 -16.69 24.19
N ASN A 138 30.06 -16.57 25.49
CA ASN A 138 31.21 -17.18 26.17
C ASN A 138 30.75 -18.19 27.25
N SER A 139 29.61 -18.85 27.06
CA SER A 139 29.14 -19.99 27.86
C SER A 139 28.71 -21.12 26.94
#